data_AF-A0A328U321-F1
#
_entry.id   AF-A0A328U321-F1
#
_cell.length_a   1.000
_cell.length_b   1.000
_cell.length_c   1.000
_cell.angle_alpha   90.00
_cell.angle_beta   90.00
_cell.angle_gamma   90.00
#
_symmetry.space_group_name_H-M   'P 1'
#
loop_
_entity.id
_entity.type
_entity.pdbx_description
1 polymer ?
#
loop_
_entity_poly.entity_id
_entity_poly.type
_entity_poly.pdbx_seq_one_letter_code
_entity_poly.pdbx_strand_id
1 'polypeptide(L)'
;MLKKSRQFIAGVLVGATLFGGTTVLAANKTILEITTLPLKYFFDGLQINPPEDQQGFVYKGTTYVPLRFVSESLGEKVTWEGKTSSIYVGKMPEGKLTYLTDLQPHSTSGSFNTLIKDSGNFTTIMNQTYSKSMQLNTYNPASGEYLLDGQYKRFQAGLMPDSYWKGKNSEKLGIIKIYGDGEVLYSSPTISSNASEIENIDIDVTRVLKLSIEFDPYITSPYIDFIQPRFIQ
;
A
#
# COMPACT_ATOMS: atom_id res chain seq x y z
N MET A 1 36.80 64.20 -6.99
CA MET A 1 36.03 63.35 -6.05
C MET A 1 35.26 62.19 -6.70
N LEU A 2 34.85 62.26 -7.98
CA LEU A 2 34.03 61.20 -8.61
C LEU A 2 34.69 59.82 -8.85
N LYS A 3 36.04 59.71 -8.92
CA LYS A 3 36.72 58.43 -9.19
C LYS A 3 36.76 57.49 -7.97
N LYS A 4 36.86 58.03 -6.75
CA LYS A 4 36.92 57.24 -5.50
C LYS A 4 35.55 56.68 -5.08
N SER A 5 34.45 57.39 -5.37
CA SER A 5 33.09 56.91 -5.06
C SER A 5 32.65 55.74 -5.94
N ARG A 6 33.07 55.69 -7.21
CA ARG A 6 32.79 54.57 -8.11
C ARG A 6 33.42 53.25 -7.65
N GLN A 7 34.62 53.30 -7.11
CA GLN A 7 35.32 52.11 -6.59
C GLN A 7 34.69 51.61 -5.28
N PHE A 8 34.20 52.53 -4.44
CA PHE A 8 33.46 52.18 -3.22
C PHE A 8 32.11 51.50 -3.54
N ILE A 9 31.35 52.05 -4.49
CA ILE A 9 30.06 51.47 -4.92
C ILE A 9 30.25 50.10 -5.57
N ALA A 10 31.30 49.92 -6.39
CA ALA A 10 31.64 48.63 -6.97
C ALA A 10 32.01 47.59 -5.90
N GLY A 11 32.74 47.99 -4.85
CA GLY A 11 33.08 47.12 -3.72
C GLY A 11 31.86 46.67 -2.91
N VAL A 12 30.89 47.56 -2.67
CA VAL A 12 29.64 47.23 -1.96
C VAL A 12 28.78 46.24 -2.76
N LEU A 13 28.72 46.37 -4.09
CA LEU A 13 27.99 45.45 -4.97
C LEU A 13 28.60 44.04 -5.02
N VAL A 14 29.93 43.94 -5.03
CA VAL A 14 30.63 42.63 -4.97
C VAL A 14 30.53 42.01 -3.57
N GLY A 15 30.58 42.82 -2.51
CA GLY A 15 30.33 42.34 -1.15
C GLY A 15 28.92 41.80 -0.96
N ALA A 16 27.89 42.49 -1.47
CA ALA A 16 26.50 42.06 -1.35
C ALA A 16 26.21 40.74 -2.11
N THR A 17 26.94 40.47 -3.20
CA THR A 17 26.80 39.21 -3.96
C THR A 17 27.52 38.03 -3.30
N LEU A 18 28.62 38.26 -2.55
CA LEU A 18 29.34 37.21 -1.82
C LEU A 18 28.65 36.79 -0.52
N PHE A 19 27.85 37.66 0.09
CA PHE A 19 27.11 37.35 1.34
C PHE A 19 25.61 37.08 1.15
N GLY A 20 25.06 37.31 -0.05
CA GLY A 20 23.61 37.25 -0.32
C GLY A 20 23.03 35.88 -0.67
N GLY A 21 23.81 34.80 -0.65
CA GLY A 21 23.44 33.55 -1.33
C GLY A 21 23.70 32.26 -0.56
N THR A 22 23.33 32.17 0.72
CA THR A 22 23.09 30.85 1.34
C THR A 22 21.76 30.88 2.08
N THR A 23 20.67 30.61 1.37
CA THR A 23 19.47 30.12 2.04
C THR A 23 19.76 28.69 2.50
N VAL A 24 20.31 28.55 3.70
CA VAL A 24 20.27 27.25 4.40
C VAL A 24 18.79 26.99 4.66
N LEU A 25 18.18 26.12 3.85
CA LEU A 25 16.85 25.60 4.11
C LEU A 25 16.92 24.88 5.45
N ALA A 26 16.52 25.56 6.53
CA ALA A 26 16.29 24.91 7.81
C ALA A 26 15.17 23.89 7.58
N ALA A 27 15.52 22.61 7.53
CA ALA A 27 14.52 21.55 7.59
C ALA A 27 13.66 21.81 8.83
N ASN A 28 12.33 21.87 8.67
CA ASN A 28 11.40 22.01 9.78
C ASN A 28 11.58 20.82 10.74
N LYS A 29 12.44 20.99 11.73
CA LYS A 29 12.75 19.98 12.74
C LYS A 29 11.68 20.04 13.81
N THR A 30 10.71 19.14 13.74
CA THR A 30 9.77 18.93 14.83
C THR A 30 10.50 18.26 15.99
N ILE A 31 10.58 18.93 17.13
CA ILE A 31 11.08 18.32 18.38
C ILE A 31 9.92 17.54 18.98
N LEU A 32 10.09 16.23 19.15
CA LEU A 32 9.13 15.39 19.84
C LEU A 32 9.54 15.26 21.30
N GLU A 33 8.67 15.67 22.21
CA GLU A 33 8.82 15.37 23.64
C GLU A 33 8.33 13.95 23.89
N ILE A 34 9.24 13.09 24.35
CA ILE A 34 8.95 11.69 24.62
C ILE A 34 9.20 11.38 26.09
N THR A 35 8.44 10.41 26.62
CA THR A 35 8.67 9.85 27.94
C THR A 35 9.31 8.48 27.80
N THR A 36 10.42 8.25 28.50
CA THR A 36 11.08 6.95 28.59
C THR A 36 10.58 6.21 29.83
N LEU A 37 10.07 4.98 29.66
CA LEU A 37 9.69 4.09 30.74
C LEU A 37 10.55 2.82 30.69
N PRO A 38 10.74 2.08 31.80
CA PRO A 38 11.41 0.78 31.79
C PRO A 38 10.48 -0.30 31.19
N LEU A 39 10.27 -0.23 29.87
CA LEU A 39 9.41 -1.13 29.14
C LEU A 39 9.97 -2.56 29.17
N LYS A 40 9.10 -3.53 29.44
CA LYS A 40 9.42 -4.96 29.39
C LYS A 40 8.65 -5.59 28.24
N TYR A 41 9.33 -6.42 27.46
CA TYR A 41 8.75 -7.06 26.28
C TYR A 41 8.75 -8.56 26.46
N PHE A 42 7.63 -9.19 26.10
CA PHE A 42 7.44 -10.63 26.22
C PHE A 42 7.01 -11.20 24.88
N PHE A 43 7.75 -12.19 24.38
CA PHE A 43 7.45 -12.93 23.16
C PHE A 43 7.34 -14.40 23.54
N ASP A 44 6.20 -15.02 23.27
CA ASP A 44 5.90 -16.41 23.69
C ASP A 44 6.17 -16.68 25.19
N GLY A 45 5.88 -15.69 26.03
CA GLY A 45 6.10 -15.74 27.48
C GLY A 45 7.54 -15.48 27.94
N LEU A 46 8.50 -15.34 27.02
CA LEU A 46 9.90 -15.05 27.32
C LEU A 46 10.16 -13.54 27.33
N GLN A 47 10.80 -13.04 28.39
CA GLN A 47 11.23 -11.65 28.43
C GLN A 47 12.45 -11.45 27.53
N ILE A 48 12.32 -10.60 26.51
CA ILE A 48 13.40 -10.24 25.59
C ILE A 48 13.64 -8.74 25.67
N ASN A 49 14.88 -8.32 25.83
CA ASN A 49 15.23 -6.90 25.85
C ASN A 49 15.66 -6.44 24.44
N PRO A 50 15.19 -5.28 23.96
CA PRO A 50 15.69 -4.73 22.72
C PRO A 50 17.15 -4.28 22.84
N PRO A 51 17.88 -4.20 21.73
CA PRO A 51 19.15 -3.47 21.65
C PRO A 51 19.05 -2.06 22.24
N GLU A 52 20.18 -1.52 22.72
CA GLU A 52 20.21 -0.19 23.36
C GLU A 52 19.70 0.94 22.44
N ASP A 53 19.93 0.82 21.13
CA ASP A 53 19.48 1.76 20.10
C ASP A 53 18.04 1.51 19.61
N GLN A 54 17.36 0.50 20.15
CA GLN A 54 15.99 0.11 19.79
C GLN A 54 15.06 0.06 21.01
N GLN A 55 15.25 0.98 21.96
CA GLN A 55 14.31 1.14 23.06
C GLN A 55 13.00 1.79 22.57
N GLY A 56 11.87 1.27 23.05
CA GLY A 56 10.58 1.93 22.89
C GLY A 56 10.46 3.19 23.74
N PHE A 57 9.50 4.03 23.38
CA PHE A 57 9.22 5.29 24.08
C PHE A 57 7.73 5.58 24.09
N VAL A 58 7.29 6.43 25.01
CA VAL A 58 5.91 6.91 25.06
C VAL A 58 5.85 8.30 24.44
N TYR A 59 4.95 8.48 23.47
CA TYR A 59 4.67 9.77 22.86
C TYR A 59 3.17 10.02 22.90
N LYS A 60 2.77 11.13 23.53
CA LYS A 60 1.35 11.53 23.72
C LYS A 60 0.48 10.40 24.29
N GLY A 61 0.98 9.71 25.32
CA GLY A 61 0.27 8.61 25.98
C GLY A 61 0.22 7.30 25.19
N THR A 62 0.80 7.24 24.00
CA THR A 62 0.91 6.01 23.19
C THR A 62 2.32 5.44 23.30
N THR A 63 2.44 4.14 23.56
CA THR A 63 3.74 3.45 23.57
C THR A 63 4.11 3.07 22.14
N TYR A 64 5.27 3.52 21.68
CA TYR A 64 5.85 3.16 20.40
C TYR A 64 7.00 2.18 20.63
N VAL A 65 6.97 1.07 19.91
CA VAL A 65 7.97 0.01 20.01
C VAL A 65 8.65 -0.15 18.65
N PRO A 66 9.98 -0.36 18.59
CA PRO A 66 10.66 -0.52 17.30
C PRO A 66 10.18 -1.74 16.54
N LEU A 67 9.70 -1.50 15.32
CA LEU A 67 9.19 -2.53 14.41
C LEU A 67 10.21 -3.65 14.19
N ARG A 68 11.50 -3.31 14.01
CA ARG A 68 12.57 -4.29 13.79
C ARG A 68 12.69 -5.27 14.96
N PHE A 69 12.76 -4.75 16.18
CA PHE A 69 12.83 -5.58 17.38
C PHE A 69 11.63 -6.52 17.50
N VAL A 70 10.41 -6.00 17.32
CA VAL A 70 9.17 -6.82 17.40
C VAL A 70 9.17 -7.90 16.32
N SER A 71 9.44 -7.53 15.08
CA SER A 71 9.43 -8.41 13.92
C SER A 71 10.48 -9.52 14.03
N GLU A 72 11.73 -9.18 14.35
CA GLU A 72 12.82 -10.15 14.44
C GLU A 72 12.63 -11.08 15.65
N SER A 73 12.02 -10.60 16.74
CA SER A 73 11.61 -11.46 17.87
C SER A 73 10.51 -12.45 17.48
N LEU A 74 9.71 -12.15 16.45
CA LEU A 74 8.71 -13.04 15.86
C LEU A 74 9.26 -13.86 14.68
N GLY A 75 10.56 -13.80 14.41
CA GLY A 75 11.22 -14.55 13.35
C GLY A 75 11.16 -13.92 11.95
N GLU A 76 10.63 -12.69 11.83
CA GLU A 76 10.48 -11.99 10.56
C GLU A 76 11.55 -10.91 10.37
N LYS A 77 12.20 -10.91 9.21
CA LYS A 77 13.25 -9.94 8.88
C LYS A 77 12.66 -8.60 8.45
N VAL A 78 13.23 -7.48 8.92
CA VAL A 78 12.87 -6.14 8.43
C VAL A 78 13.91 -5.60 7.46
N THR A 79 13.47 -5.27 6.24
CA THR A 79 14.30 -4.70 5.17
C THR A 79 13.82 -3.30 4.80
N TRP A 80 14.76 -2.36 4.68
CA TRP A 80 14.51 -0.99 4.21
C TRP A 80 14.99 -0.85 2.77
N GLU A 81 14.09 -0.40 1.88
CA GLU A 81 14.44 -0.01 0.51
C GLU A 81 14.44 1.51 0.39
N GLY A 82 15.63 2.09 0.29
CA GLY A 82 15.83 3.53 0.34
C GLY A 82 15.32 4.28 -0.88
N LYS A 83 15.23 3.64 -2.06
CA LYS A 83 14.78 4.33 -3.29
C LYS A 83 13.29 4.65 -3.27
N THR A 84 12.50 3.75 -2.68
CA THR A 84 11.03 3.88 -2.62
C THR A 84 10.55 4.22 -1.21
N SER A 85 11.47 4.47 -0.29
CA SER A 85 11.19 4.68 1.14
C SER A 85 10.28 3.60 1.73
N SER A 86 10.52 2.34 1.36
CA SER A 86 9.65 1.22 1.70
C SER A 86 10.24 0.35 2.80
N ILE A 87 9.38 -0.13 3.70
CA ILE A 87 9.72 -1.06 4.78
C ILE A 87 9.05 -2.40 4.45
N TYR A 88 9.85 -3.46 4.36
CA TYR A 88 9.38 -4.83 4.17
C TYR A 88 9.57 -5.61 5.47
N VAL A 89 8.50 -6.29 5.89
CA VAL A 89 8.54 -7.27 6.97
C VAL A 89 8.39 -8.64 6.34
N GLY A 90 9.34 -9.53 6.58
CA GLY A 90 9.41 -10.85 5.97
C GLY A 90 9.85 -10.80 4.50
N LYS A 91 8.97 -11.20 3.59
CA LYS A 91 9.29 -11.35 2.16
C LYS A 91 9.36 -9.99 1.46
N MET A 92 10.46 -9.75 0.75
CA MET A 92 10.53 -8.72 -0.26
C MET A 92 9.97 -9.29 -1.58
N PRO A 93 9.10 -8.58 -2.30
CA PRO A 93 8.63 -9.04 -3.60
C PRO A 93 9.81 -9.27 -4.56
N GLU A 94 9.86 -10.44 -5.17
CA GLU A 94 10.80 -10.72 -6.24
C GLU A 94 10.23 -10.15 -7.53
N GLY A 95 10.87 -9.13 -8.12
CA GLY A 95 10.43 -8.52 -9.37
C GLY A 95 9.64 -7.22 -9.22
N LYS A 96 9.38 -6.57 -10.36
CA LYS A 96 8.68 -5.29 -10.40
C LYS A 96 7.17 -5.50 -10.20
N LEU A 97 6.61 -4.79 -9.24
CA LEU A 97 5.16 -4.74 -9.04
C LEU A 97 4.50 -3.82 -10.07
N THR A 98 3.41 -4.28 -10.67
CA THR A 98 2.52 -3.45 -11.50
C THR A 98 1.09 -3.58 -10.98
N TYR A 99 0.56 -2.53 -10.37
CA TYR A 99 -0.81 -2.56 -9.85
C TYR A 99 -1.82 -2.47 -10.99
N LEU A 100 -2.90 -3.22 -10.89
CA LEU A 100 -3.99 -3.23 -11.85
C LEU A 100 -4.67 -1.86 -11.97
N THR A 101 -4.70 -1.09 -10.88
CA THR A 101 -5.17 0.31 -10.85
C THR A 101 -4.32 1.27 -11.66
N ASP A 102 -3.08 0.89 -11.97
CA ASP A 102 -2.14 1.68 -12.77
C ASP A 102 -2.17 1.27 -14.26
N LEU A 103 -2.95 0.24 -14.60
CA LEU A 103 -3.11 -0.28 -15.95
C LEU A 103 -4.45 0.13 -16.54
N GLN A 104 -4.47 0.35 -17.85
CA GLN A 104 -5.71 0.46 -18.59
C GLN A 104 -6.15 -0.93 -19.05
N PRO A 105 -7.41 -1.34 -18.79
CA PRO A 105 -7.93 -2.58 -19.33
C PRO A 105 -7.98 -2.49 -20.86
N HIS A 106 -7.73 -3.61 -21.53
CA HIS A 106 -7.90 -3.75 -22.98
C HIS A 106 -9.38 -3.68 -23.38
N SER A 107 -10.23 -4.34 -22.60
CA SER A 107 -11.69 -4.32 -22.78
C SER A 107 -12.38 -4.39 -21.42
N THR A 108 -13.62 -3.91 -21.35
CA THR A 108 -14.45 -3.99 -20.14
C THR A 108 -15.89 -4.31 -20.50
N SER A 109 -16.56 -5.08 -19.64
CA SER A 109 -18.01 -5.32 -19.68
C SER A 109 -18.68 -4.84 -18.40
N GLY A 110 -19.95 -4.44 -18.51
CA GLY A 110 -20.71 -3.89 -17.39
C GLY A 110 -20.08 -2.63 -16.80
N SER A 111 -20.15 -2.48 -15.48
CA SER A 111 -19.64 -1.29 -14.77
C SER A 111 -18.14 -1.34 -14.45
N PHE A 112 -17.38 -2.30 -14.99
CA PHE A 112 -15.99 -2.54 -14.57
C PHE A 112 -15.07 -1.31 -14.72
N ASN A 113 -15.25 -0.55 -15.80
CA ASN A 113 -14.50 0.69 -16.03
C ASN A 113 -14.71 1.72 -14.89
N THR A 114 -15.91 1.79 -14.33
CA THR A 114 -16.20 2.67 -13.19
C THR A 114 -15.50 2.17 -11.94
N LEU A 115 -15.52 0.86 -11.68
CA LEU A 115 -14.85 0.26 -10.52
C LEU A 115 -13.34 0.55 -10.50
N ILE A 116 -12.68 0.50 -11.67
CA ILE A 116 -11.25 0.83 -11.77
C ILE A 116 -11.00 2.33 -11.56
N LYS A 117 -11.85 3.20 -12.12
CA LYS A 117 -11.71 4.67 -11.99
C LYS A 117 -11.84 5.15 -10.55
N ASP A 118 -12.65 4.47 -9.76
CA ASP A 118 -12.82 4.76 -8.34
C ASP A 118 -11.71 4.12 -7.47
N SER A 119 -10.61 3.65 -8.06
CA SER A 119 -9.49 3.09 -7.31
C SER A 119 -8.73 4.11 -6.46
N GLY A 120 -8.14 3.65 -5.35
CA GLY A 120 -7.48 4.52 -4.39
C GLY A 120 -7.14 3.83 -3.08
N ASN A 121 -7.51 4.47 -1.98
CA ASN A 121 -7.35 3.96 -0.63
C ASN A 121 -8.69 3.46 -0.11
N PHE A 122 -8.75 2.18 0.28
CA PHE A 122 -9.96 1.55 0.78
C PHE A 122 -9.75 0.98 2.18
N THR A 123 -10.79 1.07 3.02
CA THR A 123 -10.73 0.62 4.40
C THR A 123 -11.64 -0.58 4.58
N THR A 124 -11.03 -1.70 4.96
CA THR A 124 -11.73 -2.96 5.15
C THR A 124 -12.60 -2.96 6.42
N ILE A 125 -13.46 -3.98 6.54
CA ILE A 125 -14.22 -4.25 7.77
C ILE A 125 -13.33 -4.44 9.02
N MET A 126 -12.05 -4.80 8.85
CA MET A 126 -11.06 -4.88 9.92
C MET A 126 -10.42 -3.53 10.30
N ASN A 127 -10.90 -2.41 9.73
CA ASN A 127 -10.33 -1.09 9.95
C ASN A 127 -8.88 -0.93 9.45
N GLN A 128 -8.51 -1.72 8.44
CA GLN A 128 -7.20 -1.64 7.78
C GLN A 128 -7.37 -0.93 6.44
N THR A 129 -6.55 0.09 6.18
CA THR A 129 -6.59 0.87 4.95
C THR A 129 -5.49 0.42 3.99
N TYR A 130 -5.86 0.11 2.75
CA TYR A 130 -4.95 -0.32 1.69
C TYR A 130 -4.97 0.68 0.53
N SER A 131 -3.80 1.09 0.06
CA SER A 131 -3.65 1.88 -1.16
C SER A 131 -3.63 1.00 -2.40
N LYS A 132 -3.81 1.60 -3.59
CA LYS A 132 -3.79 0.89 -4.89
C LYS A 132 -4.80 -0.26 -4.95
N SER A 133 -5.96 -0.04 -4.31
CA SER A 133 -7.06 -1.00 -4.23
C SER A 133 -8.27 -0.46 -4.98
N MET A 134 -9.27 -1.30 -5.23
CA MET A 134 -10.53 -0.90 -5.85
C MET A 134 -11.71 -1.52 -5.14
N GLN A 135 -12.86 -0.84 -5.18
CA GLN A 135 -14.09 -1.35 -4.59
C GLN A 135 -14.96 -1.98 -5.66
N LEU A 136 -15.33 -3.23 -5.46
CA LEU A 136 -16.26 -3.97 -6.29
C LEU A 136 -17.67 -3.74 -5.73
N ASN A 137 -18.34 -2.75 -6.31
CA ASN A 137 -19.70 -2.37 -5.96
C ASN A 137 -20.51 -2.13 -7.25
N THR A 138 -21.14 -3.19 -7.75
CA THR A 138 -21.99 -3.14 -8.94
C THR A 138 -23.17 -4.10 -8.76
N TYR A 139 -24.31 -3.75 -9.36
CA TYR A 139 -25.53 -4.56 -9.34
C TYR A 139 -25.48 -5.75 -10.30
N ASN A 140 -24.88 -5.54 -11.49
CA ASN A 140 -24.74 -6.56 -12.52
C ASN A 140 -23.30 -7.07 -12.58
N PRO A 141 -23.09 -8.29 -13.11
CA PRO A 141 -21.76 -8.80 -13.41
C PRO A 141 -20.94 -7.80 -14.23
N ALA A 142 -19.66 -7.73 -13.90
CA ALA A 142 -18.73 -6.80 -14.53
C ALA A 142 -17.38 -7.51 -14.75
N SER A 143 -16.72 -7.20 -15.87
CA SER A 143 -15.43 -7.81 -16.18
C SER A 143 -14.46 -6.84 -16.85
N GLY A 144 -13.17 -7.10 -16.68
CA GLY A 144 -12.11 -6.41 -17.38
C GLY A 144 -11.05 -7.37 -17.88
N GLU A 145 -10.59 -7.14 -19.10
CA GLU A 145 -9.52 -7.89 -19.72
C GLU A 145 -8.23 -7.07 -19.77
N TYR A 146 -7.09 -7.71 -19.50
CA TYR A 146 -5.77 -7.10 -19.52
C TYR A 146 -4.84 -7.91 -20.43
N LEU A 147 -4.16 -7.23 -21.35
CA LEU A 147 -3.08 -7.85 -22.13
C LEU A 147 -1.81 -7.87 -21.27
N LEU A 148 -1.32 -9.07 -21.02
CA LEU A 148 -0.12 -9.32 -20.21
C LEU A 148 1.12 -9.50 -21.07
N ASP A 149 0.96 -9.87 -22.35
CA ASP A 149 2.05 -10.12 -23.30
C ASP A 149 3.13 -11.11 -22.77
N GLY A 150 2.76 -11.99 -21.83
CA GLY A 150 3.65 -12.95 -21.21
C GLY A 150 4.75 -12.35 -20.30
N GLN A 151 4.66 -11.07 -19.94
CA GLN A 151 5.72 -10.37 -19.18
C GLN A 151 5.67 -10.57 -17.66
N TYR A 152 4.65 -11.24 -17.16
CA TYR A 152 4.41 -11.45 -15.73
C TYR A 152 4.42 -12.94 -15.38
N LYS A 153 4.81 -13.24 -14.14
CA LYS A 153 4.83 -14.61 -13.59
C LYS A 153 3.74 -14.83 -12.56
N ARG A 154 3.36 -13.79 -11.80
CA ARG A 154 2.34 -13.89 -10.74
C ARG A 154 1.34 -12.77 -10.83
N PHE A 155 0.09 -13.08 -10.49
CA PHE A 155 -0.93 -12.10 -10.13
C PHE A 155 -1.36 -12.34 -8.68
N GLN A 156 -1.38 -11.26 -7.89
CA GLN A 156 -1.73 -11.30 -6.48
C GLN A 156 -2.76 -10.23 -6.13
N ALA A 157 -3.66 -10.57 -5.23
CA ALA A 157 -4.65 -9.63 -4.68
C ALA A 157 -5.22 -10.16 -3.36
N GLY A 158 -5.93 -9.30 -2.62
CA GLY A 158 -6.78 -9.72 -1.51
C GLY A 158 -8.25 -9.39 -1.78
N LEU A 159 -9.16 -10.15 -1.19
CA LEU A 159 -10.59 -9.83 -1.16
C LEU A 159 -11.08 -9.73 0.27
N MET A 160 -11.78 -8.64 0.57
CA MET A 160 -12.31 -8.38 1.90
C MET A 160 -13.57 -7.51 1.81
N PRO A 161 -14.58 -7.69 2.67
CA PRO A 161 -15.66 -6.71 2.78
C PRO A 161 -15.13 -5.33 3.16
N ASP A 162 -15.67 -4.29 2.51
CA ASP A 162 -15.42 -2.90 2.88
C ASP A 162 -15.97 -2.61 4.29
N SER A 163 -15.39 -1.60 4.96
CA SER A 163 -15.87 -1.04 6.22
C SER A 163 -17.38 -0.69 6.26
N TYR A 164 -18.01 -0.49 5.10
CA TYR A 164 -19.46 -0.37 4.91
C TYR A 164 -20.24 -1.45 5.66
N TRP A 165 -19.70 -2.68 5.75
CA TRP A 165 -20.37 -3.83 6.36
C TRP A 165 -20.29 -3.88 7.89
N LYS A 166 -19.56 -2.97 8.54
CA LYS A 166 -19.48 -2.92 10.01
C LYS A 166 -20.85 -2.72 10.64
N GLY A 167 -21.24 -3.64 11.53
CA GLY A 167 -22.50 -3.59 12.26
C GLY A 167 -23.75 -3.90 11.45
N LYS A 168 -23.61 -4.35 10.19
CA LYS A 168 -24.73 -4.82 9.35
C LYS A 168 -24.93 -6.33 9.51
N ASN A 169 -26.08 -6.82 9.05
CA ASN A 169 -26.35 -8.25 9.00
C ASN A 169 -25.39 -8.97 8.03
N SER A 170 -25.13 -10.24 8.31
CA SER A 170 -24.32 -11.10 7.45
C SER A 170 -25.04 -11.37 6.13
N GLU A 171 -24.35 -11.18 5.02
CA GLU A 171 -24.84 -11.31 3.65
C GLU A 171 -23.79 -12.03 2.80
N LYS A 172 -24.24 -12.68 1.71
CA LYS A 172 -23.36 -13.24 0.68
C LYS A 172 -23.18 -12.21 -0.43
N LEU A 173 -21.97 -11.73 -0.63
CA LEU A 173 -21.69 -10.56 -1.47
C LEU A 173 -21.54 -10.90 -2.94
N GLY A 174 -20.95 -12.04 -3.26
CA GLY A 174 -20.66 -12.47 -4.63
C GLY A 174 -19.40 -13.33 -4.71
N ILE A 175 -18.92 -13.50 -5.93
CA ILE A 175 -17.67 -14.21 -6.24
C ILE A 175 -16.84 -13.46 -7.29
N ILE A 176 -15.56 -13.79 -7.36
CA ILE A 176 -14.68 -13.40 -8.46
C ILE A 176 -14.14 -14.64 -9.15
N LYS A 177 -14.06 -14.59 -10.48
CA LYS A 177 -13.35 -15.56 -11.30
C LYS A 177 -12.26 -14.86 -12.10
N ILE A 178 -11.11 -15.53 -12.22
CA ILE A 178 -9.98 -15.03 -12.98
C ILE A 178 -9.59 -16.09 -14.00
N TYR A 179 -9.41 -15.65 -15.25
CA TYR A 179 -9.08 -16.50 -16.38
C TYR A 179 -7.77 -16.04 -17.01
N GLY A 180 -6.96 -17.00 -17.46
CA GLY A 180 -5.78 -16.79 -18.29
C GLY A 180 -6.02 -17.43 -19.64
N ASP A 181 -5.99 -16.63 -20.71
CA ASP A 181 -6.21 -17.08 -22.09
C ASP A 181 -7.52 -17.88 -22.28
N GLY A 182 -8.53 -17.60 -21.45
CA GLY A 182 -9.85 -18.24 -21.47
C GLY A 182 -10.01 -19.40 -20.48
N GLU A 183 -8.92 -19.90 -19.89
CA GLU A 183 -8.94 -20.98 -18.90
C GLU A 183 -9.07 -20.41 -17.48
N VAL A 184 -9.85 -21.07 -16.61
CA VAL A 184 -10.01 -20.66 -15.21
C VAL A 184 -8.69 -20.86 -14.46
N LEU A 185 -8.10 -19.76 -13.97
CA LEU A 185 -6.94 -19.81 -13.08
C LEU A 185 -7.36 -19.74 -11.60
N TYR A 186 -8.47 -19.07 -11.32
CA TYR A 186 -8.98 -18.91 -9.96
C TYR A 186 -10.49 -18.67 -9.93
N SER A 187 -11.13 -19.19 -8.89
CA SER A 187 -12.50 -18.85 -8.51
C SER A 187 -12.52 -18.67 -7.00
N SER A 188 -12.95 -17.52 -6.52
CA SER A 188 -13.07 -17.29 -5.09
C SER A 188 -14.16 -18.18 -4.47
N PRO A 189 -14.08 -18.48 -3.16
CA PRO A 189 -15.27 -18.85 -2.41
C PRO A 189 -16.30 -17.70 -2.45
N THR A 190 -17.53 -17.97 -1.99
CA THR A 190 -18.51 -16.90 -1.78
C THR A 190 -18.03 -15.97 -0.68
N ILE A 191 -17.94 -14.68 -1.00
CA ILE A 191 -17.43 -13.66 -0.09
C ILE A 191 -18.55 -13.29 0.88
N SER A 192 -18.31 -13.47 2.18
CA SER A 192 -19.26 -13.12 3.24
C SER A 192 -19.01 -11.71 3.77
N SER A 193 -20.08 -10.94 4.02
CA SER A 193 -19.97 -9.56 4.51
C SER A 193 -19.34 -9.42 5.90
N ASN A 194 -19.28 -10.51 6.67
CA ASN A 194 -18.67 -10.58 7.99
C ASN A 194 -17.35 -11.37 7.99
N ALA A 195 -16.69 -11.52 6.84
CA ALA A 195 -15.38 -12.17 6.78
C ALA A 195 -14.41 -11.51 7.77
N SER A 196 -13.63 -12.34 8.47
CA SER A 196 -12.63 -11.91 9.46
C SER A 196 -11.20 -12.05 8.96
N GLU A 197 -11.02 -12.58 7.75
CA GLU A 197 -9.72 -12.85 7.14
C GLU A 197 -9.77 -12.42 5.67
N ILE A 198 -8.63 -11.99 5.16
CA ILE A 198 -8.49 -11.63 3.74
C ILE A 198 -8.43 -12.93 2.94
N GLU A 199 -9.29 -13.05 1.93
CA GLU A 199 -9.16 -14.09 0.93
C GLU A 199 -8.03 -13.73 -0.03
N ASN A 200 -6.94 -14.49 0.01
CA ASN A 200 -5.73 -14.18 -0.74
C ASN A 200 -5.73 -14.88 -2.10
N ILE A 201 -5.55 -14.09 -3.16
CA ILE A 201 -5.37 -14.57 -4.52
C ILE A 201 -3.87 -14.54 -4.82
N ASP A 202 -3.32 -15.68 -5.21
CA ASP A 202 -1.92 -15.80 -5.64
C ASP A 202 -1.79 -16.86 -6.74
N ILE A 203 -1.87 -16.42 -8.00
CA ILE A 203 -1.93 -17.28 -9.18
C ILE A 203 -0.70 -17.15 -10.07
N ASP A 204 -0.33 -18.26 -10.72
CA ASP A 204 0.69 -18.28 -11.77
C ASP A 204 0.08 -17.76 -13.07
N VAL A 205 0.72 -16.75 -13.65
CA VAL A 205 0.34 -16.16 -14.94
C VAL A 205 1.50 -16.22 -15.93
N THR A 206 2.48 -17.09 -15.68
CA THR A 206 3.62 -17.31 -16.57
C THR A 206 3.12 -17.68 -17.96
N ARG A 207 3.53 -16.91 -18.97
CA ARG A 207 3.13 -17.04 -20.39
C ARG A 207 1.66 -16.75 -20.70
N VAL A 208 0.85 -16.32 -19.73
CA VAL A 208 -0.50 -15.85 -20.00
C VAL A 208 -0.43 -14.58 -20.85
N LEU A 209 -1.17 -14.54 -21.96
CA LEU A 209 -1.20 -13.39 -22.86
C LEU A 209 -2.33 -12.43 -22.51
N LYS A 210 -3.48 -12.96 -22.08
CA LYS A 210 -4.64 -12.19 -21.67
C LYS A 210 -5.19 -12.69 -20.34
N LEU A 211 -5.36 -11.79 -19.37
CA LEU A 211 -6.05 -12.05 -18.12
C LEU A 211 -7.45 -11.44 -18.16
N SER A 212 -8.48 -12.22 -17.81
CA SER A 212 -9.84 -11.70 -17.56
C SER A 212 -10.16 -11.79 -16.08
N ILE A 213 -10.70 -10.72 -15.51
CA ILE A 213 -11.22 -10.69 -14.14
C ILE A 213 -12.72 -10.45 -14.21
N GLU A 214 -13.50 -11.36 -13.66
CA GLU A 214 -14.96 -11.31 -13.66
C GLU A 214 -15.46 -11.25 -12.23
N PHE A 215 -16.28 -10.24 -11.92
CA PHE A 215 -16.99 -10.12 -10.67
C PHE A 215 -18.48 -10.40 -10.88
N ASP A 216 -19.02 -11.32 -10.10
CA ASP A 216 -20.43 -11.72 -10.11
C ASP A 216 -21.07 -11.40 -8.75
N PRO A 217 -21.84 -10.30 -8.64
CA PRO A 217 -22.47 -9.88 -7.40
C PRO A 217 -23.73 -10.71 -7.10
N TYR A 218 -23.94 -11.07 -5.83
CA TYR A 218 -25.17 -11.76 -5.40
C TYR A 218 -26.22 -10.81 -4.84
N ILE A 219 -25.83 -9.55 -4.57
CA ILE A 219 -26.69 -8.50 -4.04
C ILE A 219 -26.40 -7.17 -4.74
N THR A 220 -27.28 -6.18 -4.55
CA THR A 220 -27.20 -4.91 -5.30
C THR A 220 -26.03 -4.01 -4.92
N SER A 221 -25.53 -4.18 -3.71
CA SER A 221 -24.51 -3.30 -3.13
C SER A 221 -23.52 -4.13 -2.32
N PRO A 222 -22.69 -4.93 -3.00
CA PRO A 222 -21.83 -5.91 -2.36
C PRO A 222 -20.66 -5.28 -1.61
N TYR A 223 -20.16 -4.10 -2.00
CA TYR A 223 -19.07 -3.38 -1.32
C TYR A 223 -17.92 -4.30 -0.85
N ILE A 224 -17.14 -4.82 -1.81
CA ILE A 224 -15.96 -5.64 -1.55
C ILE A 224 -14.70 -4.86 -1.94
N ASP A 225 -13.71 -4.80 -1.07
CA ASP A 225 -12.39 -4.29 -1.39
C ASP A 225 -11.57 -5.37 -2.12
N PHE A 226 -11.21 -5.08 -3.36
CA PHE A 226 -10.19 -5.81 -4.10
C PHE A 226 -8.84 -5.17 -3.80
N ILE A 227 -8.15 -5.74 -2.82
CA ILE A 227 -6.99 -5.20 -2.15
C ILE A 227 -5.75 -5.42 -3.00
N GLN A 228 -5.09 -4.33 -3.39
CA GLN A 228 -3.79 -4.33 -4.06
C GLN A 228 -3.65 -5.36 -5.21
N PRO A 229 -4.62 -5.47 -6.14
CA PRO A 229 -4.51 -6.35 -7.29
C PRO A 229 -3.31 -5.94 -8.14
N ARG A 230 -2.36 -6.84 -8.33
CA ARG A 230 -1.05 -6.52 -8.92
C ARG A 230 -0.41 -7.71 -9.62
N PHE A 231 0.39 -7.40 -10.63
CA PHE A 231 1.26 -8.33 -11.33
C PHE A 231 2.71 -8.24 -10.83
N ILE A 232 3.43 -9.35 -10.96
CA ILE A 232 4.84 -9.50 -10.60
C ILE A 232 5.59 -10.11 -11.78
N GLN A 233 6.70 -9.48 -12.20
CA GLN A 233 7.60 -9.92 -13.30
C GLN A 233 8.60 -11.00 -12.86
#